data_AF-A0AAW4WXS3-F1
#
_entry.id   AF-A0AAW4WXS3-F1
#
_cell.length_a   1.000
_cell.length_b   1.000
_cell.length_c   1.000
_cell.angle_alpha   90.00
_cell.angle_beta   90.00
_cell.angle_gamma   90.00
#
_symmetry.space_group_name_H-M   'P 1'
#
loop_
_entity.id
_entity.type
_entity.pdbx_description
1 polymer ?
#
loop_
_entity_poly.entity_id
_entity_poly.type
_entity_poly.pdbx_seq_one_letter_code
_entity_poly.pdbx_strand_id
1 'polypeptide(L)'
;ATRPHERPVTASTIPKPSAEKMQEVKRPATATTSKASEPVKTNVVKERPLSSGASDKKATQPAQPVHRQNVEKVVSQETHQNDTKDRRIKVQQTQTVQKNQQTIEKTRNLVTKKGQKKK
;
A
#
# COMPACT_ATOMS: atom_id res chain seq x y z
N ALA A 1 27.91 -15.50 43.45
CA ALA A 1 26.69 -16.07 42.86
C ALA A 1 26.55 -15.56 41.43
N THR A 2 26.38 -16.49 40.49
CA THR A 2 26.29 -16.31 39.03
C THR A 2 25.00 -15.60 38.64
N ARG A 3 25.10 -14.54 37.84
CA ARG A 3 23.94 -13.86 37.24
C ARG A 3 23.45 -14.68 36.04
N PRO A 4 22.16 -15.04 35.95
CA PRO A 4 21.65 -15.71 34.76
C PRO A 4 21.66 -14.72 33.59
N HIS A 5 22.29 -15.12 32.48
CA HIS A 5 22.22 -14.40 31.22
C HIS A 5 21.10 -15.03 30.40
N GLU A 6 19.89 -14.50 30.50
CA GLU A 6 18.81 -14.89 29.59
C GLU A 6 19.20 -14.44 28.18
N ARG A 7 19.19 -15.37 27.23
CA ARG A 7 19.28 -15.06 25.80
C ARG A 7 17.85 -15.03 25.26
N PRO A 8 17.46 -14.06 24.42
CA PRO A 8 16.19 -14.17 23.71
C PRO A 8 16.25 -15.37 22.76
N VAL A 9 15.28 -16.27 22.88
CA VAL A 9 15.08 -17.40 21.97
C VAL A 9 14.52 -16.87 20.65
N THR A 10 15.27 -17.05 19.57
CA THR A 10 14.81 -16.88 18.19
C THR A 10 13.75 -17.93 17.87
N ALA A 11 12.47 -17.60 18.02
CA ALA A 11 11.38 -18.35 17.41
C ALA A 11 11.13 -17.81 15.99
N SER A 12 11.96 -18.25 15.05
CA SER A 12 11.68 -18.10 13.62
C SER A 12 10.59 -19.12 13.26
N THR A 13 9.31 -18.72 13.34
CA THR A 13 8.21 -19.55 12.84
C THR A 13 7.70 -18.92 11.55
N ILE A 14 8.10 -19.53 10.44
CA ILE A 14 7.61 -19.28 9.09
C ILE A 14 6.08 -19.49 9.09
N PRO A 15 5.29 -18.57 8.51
CA PRO A 15 3.83 -18.68 8.50
C PRO A 15 3.37 -19.87 7.64
N LYS A 16 2.46 -20.68 8.19
CA LYS A 16 1.69 -21.65 7.39
C LYS A 16 0.85 -20.87 6.36
N PRO A 17 0.91 -21.18 5.06
CA PRO A 17 -0.10 -20.69 4.13
C PRO A 17 -1.41 -21.43 4.44
N SER A 18 -2.41 -20.71 4.95
CA SER A 18 -3.77 -21.24 5.06
C SER A 18 -4.29 -21.48 3.65
N ALA A 19 -4.64 -22.74 3.38
CA ALA A 19 -5.23 -23.19 2.14
C ALA A 19 -6.47 -22.37 1.76
N GLU A 20 -6.41 -21.84 0.54
CA GLU A 20 -7.48 -21.79 -0.46
C GLU A 20 -8.87 -22.23 0.04
N LYS A 21 -9.67 -21.27 0.49
CA LYS A 21 -11.12 -21.41 0.63
C LYS A 21 -11.75 -20.64 -0.52
N MET A 22 -11.88 -21.26 -1.69
CA MET A 22 -12.76 -20.74 -2.73
C MET A 22 -14.20 -20.94 -2.26
N GLN A 23 -14.86 -19.85 -1.87
CA GLN A 23 -16.30 -19.86 -1.64
C GLN A 23 -16.97 -19.85 -3.01
N GLU A 24 -17.28 -21.05 -3.53
CA GLU A 24 -18.08 -21.23 -4.73
C GLU A 24 -19.45 -20.59 -4.50
N VAL A 25 -19.62 -19.39 -5.06
CA VAL A 25 -20.91 -18.70 -5.09
C VAL A 25 -21.81 -19.50 -6.02
N LYS A 26 -22.64 -20.37 -5.44
CA LYS A 26 -23.74 -21.05 -6.11
C LYS A 26 -24.68 -20.00 -6.68
N ARG A 27 -24.59 -19.73 -7.99
CA ARG A 27 -25.54 -18.85 -8.69
C ARG A 27 -26.80 -19.66 -9.03
N PRO A 28 -28.02 -19.12 -8.79
CA PRO A 28 -29.21 -19.69 -9.39
C PRO A 28 -29.15 -19.54 -10.92
N ALA A 29 -29.38 -20.63 -11.65
CA ALA A 29 -29.46 -20.64 -13.11
C ALA A 29 -30.85 -20.19 -13.56
N THR A 30 -30.95 -19.04 -14.23
CA THR A 30 -32.21 -18.61 -14.87
C THR A 30 -32.22 -19.09 -16.31
N ALA A 31 -33.10 -20.04 -16.62
CA ALA A 31 -33.31 -20.54 -17.98
C ALA A 31 -33.95 -19.45 -18.86
N THR A 32 -33.32 -19.16 -20.00
CA THR A 32 -33.87 -18.29 -21.05
C THR A 32 -34.62 -19.13 -22.09
N THR A 33 -35.94 -19.26 -21.95
CA THR A 33 -36.80 -19.67 -23.07
C THR A 33 -38.19 -19.03 -22.96
N SER A 34 -38.40 -17.97 -23.74
CA SER A 34 -39.71 -17.68 -24.30
C SER A 34 -39.49 -17.03 -25.65
N LYS A 35 -39.62 -17.86 -26.68
CA LYS A 35 -39.70 -17.46 -28.09
C LYS A 35 -41.17 -17.22 -28.42
N ALA A 36 -41.41 -16.10 -29.10
CA ALA A 36 -42.57 -15.77 -29.93
C ALA A 36 -43.92 -15.52 -29.23
N SER A 37 -44.33 -14.25 -29.23
CA SER A 37 -45.67 -13.85 -29.71
C SER A 37 -45.69 -12.36 -30.08
N GLU A 38 -45.84 -12.09 -31.38
CA GLU A 38 -46.29 -10.87 -32.10
C GLU A 38 -45.74 -9.45 -31.81
N PRO A 39 -45.31 -8.71 -32.86
CA PRO A 39 -45.02 -7.29 -32.79
C PRO A 39 -46.27 -6.48 -33.17
N VAL A 40 -46.97 -5.89 -32.20
CA VAL A 40 -47.99 -4.87 -32.51
C VAL A 40 -47.87 -3.71 -31.52
N LYS A 41 -47.10 -2.70 -31.92
CA LYS A 41 -47.44 -1.27 -31.76
C LYS A 41 -46.39 -0.41 -32.46
N THR A 42 -46.86 0.26 -33.50
CA THR A 42 -46.20 1.23 -34.35
C THR A 42 -45.57 2.37 -33.55
N ASN A 43 -44.23 2.41 -33.46
CA ASN A 43 -43.54 3.66 -33.18
C ASN A 43 -43.35 4.40 -34.50
N VAL A 44 -44.21 5.41 -34.65
CA VAL A 44 -44.13 6.49 -35.62
C VAL A 44 -42.67 6.88 -35.87
N VAL A 45 -42.28 6.76 -37.13
CA VAL A 45 -41.20 7.49 -37.77
C VAL A 45 -41.25 8.95 -37.33
N LYS A 46 -40.34 9.34 -36.43
CA LYS A 46 -39.90 10.69 -36.04
C LYS A 46 -38.96 10.45 -34.84
N GLU A 47 -37.66 10.62 -34.86
CA GLU A 47 -36.80 11.38 -35.74
C GLU A 47 -35.44 10.70 -35.75
N ARG A 48 -34.88 10.52 -36.94
CA ARG A 48 -33.45 10.30 -37.11
C ARG A 48 -32.83 11.70 -37.03
N PRO A 49 -32.00 12.06 -36.05
CA PRO A 49 -31.26 13.30 -36.14
C PRO A 49 -30.30 13.17 -37.33
N LEU A 50 -30.64 13.80 -38.45
CA LEU A 50 -29.74 13.99 -39.58
C LEU A 50 -28.74 15.10 -39.20
N SER A 51 -27.81 14.79 -38.31
CA SER A 51 -26.66 15.66 -38.09
C SER A 51 -25.38 14.86 -38.24
N SER A 52 -24.96 14.74 -39.50
CA SER A 52 -23.54 14.61 -39.83
C SER A 52 -22.89 15.97 -39.57
N GLY A 53 -22.11 16.08 -38.49
CA GLY A 53 -21.38 17.29 -38.15
C GLY A 53 -20.12 16.96 -37.38
N ALA A 54 -19.01 16.94 -38.12
CA ALA A 54 -17.62 17.05 -37.67
C ALA A 54 -17.11 15.97 -36.68
N SER A 55 -16.28 15.07 -37.24
CA SER A 55 -15.04 14.70 -36.57
C SER A 55 -14.26 15.98 -36.22
N ASP A 56 -14.44 16.47 -35.00
CA ASP A 56 -13.39 17.25 -34.35
C ASP A 56 -13.05 16.56 -33.04
N LYS A 57 -11.91 15.86 -33.11
CA LYS A 57 -11.00 15.51 -32.04
C LYS A 57 -11.66 15.62 -30.66
N LYS A 58 -12.23 14.50 -30.20
CA LYS A 58 -12.38 14.24 -28.76
C LYS A 58 -10.98 14.30 -28.16
N ALA A 59 -10.52 15.48 -27.78
CA ALA A 59 -9.71 15.60 -26.58
C ALA A 59 -10.55 14.91 -25.51
N THR A 60 -10.08 13.76 -25.02
CA THR A 60 -10.66 13.11 -23.85
C THR A 60 -10.53 14.08 -22.70
N GLN A 61 -11.51 14.96 -22.57
CA GLN A 61 -11.66 15.82 -21.42
C GLN A 61 -11.92 14.85 -20.25
N PRO A 62 -11.12 14.89 -19.18
CA PRO A 62 -11.24 13.98 -18.06
C PRO A 62 -12.63 14.17 -17.42
N ALA A 63 -13.57 13.30 -17.75
CA ALA A 63 -14.97 13.44 -17.36
C ALA A 63 -15.25 13.30 -15.84
N GLN A 64 -14.23 13.24 -15.00
CA GLN A 64 -14.38 12.97 -13.57
C GLN A 64 -13.38 13.84 -12.76
N PRO A 65 -13.73 15.09 -12.43
CA PRO A 65 -12.94 15.92 -11.51
C PRO A 65 -12.70 15.20 -10.17
N VAL A 66 -13.69 14.41 -9.72
CA VAL A 66 -13.65 13.60 -8.50
C VAL A 66 -12.55 12.53 -8.56
N HIS A 67 -12.37 11.85 -9.70
CA HIS A 67 -11.32 10.83 -9.84
C HIS A 67 -9.92 11.45 -9.74
N ARG A 68 -9.70 12.61 -10.40
CA ARG A 68 -8.42 13.33 -10.31
C ARG A 68 -8.12 13.82 -8.89
N GLN A 69 -9.10 14.43 -8.23
CA GLN A 69 -8.96 14.88 -6.85
C GLN A 69 -8.69 13.72 -5.88
N ASN A 70 -9.30 12.55 -6.12
CA ASN A 70 -9.07 11.37 -5.28
C ASN A 70 -7.66 10.81 -5.46
N VAL A 71 -7.15 10.72 -6.69
CA VAL A 71 -5.76 10.28 -6.93
C VAL A 71 -4.77 11.22 -6.27
N GLU A 72 -4.93 12.54 -6.42
CA GLU A 72 -4.05 13.52 -5.79
C GLU A 72 -4.10 13.45 -4.26
N LYS A 73 -5.28 13.27 -3.67
CA LYS A 73 -5.44 13.09 -2.22
C LYS A 73 -4.82 11.78 -1.71
N VAL A 74 -4.89 10.68 -2.46
CA VAL A 74 -4.26 9.40 -2.10
C VAL A 74 -2.75 9.52 -2.18
N VAL A 75 -2.21 10.08 -3.27
CA VAL A 75 -0.76 10.31 -3.44
C VAL A 75 -0.23 11.27 -2.36
N SER A 76 -0.98 12.31 -2.01
CA SER A 76 -0.60 13.24 -0.96
C SER A 76 -0.57 12.56 0.41
N GLN A 77 -1.57 11.75 0.75
CA GLN A 77 -1.57 10.98 2.01
C GLN A 77 -0.41 9.99 2.08
N GLU A 78 -0.14 9.28 0.99
CA GLU A 78 0.99 8.34 0.92
C GLU A 78 2.32 9.07 1.10
N THR A 79 2.48 10.24 0.47
CA THR A 79 3.67 11.09 0.60
C THR A 79 3.88 11.56 2.04
N HIS A 80 2.82 12.04 2.71
CA HIS A 80 2.90 12.47 4.11
C HIS A 80 3.26 11.32 5.07
N GLN A 81 2.72 10.13 4.83
CA GLN A 81 3.06 8.95 5.62
C GLN A 81 4.52 8.54 5.40
N ASN A 82 5.02 8.62 4.17
CA ASN A 82 6.39 8.25 3.84
C ASN A 82 7.41 9.22 4.44
N ASP A 83 7.22 10.54 4.37
CA ASP A 83 8.10 11.51 5.05
C ASP A 83 8.16 11.25 6.56
N THR A 84 7.00 11.03 7.19
CA THR A 84 6.94 10.74 8.63
C THR A 84 7.73 9.48 9.00
N LYS A 85 7.58 8.40 8.20
CA LYS A 85 8.32 7.15 8.40
C LYS A 85 9.81 7.37 8.20
N ASP A 86 10.22 8.01 7.10
CA ASP A 86 11.61 8.25 6.77
C ASP A 86 12.31 9.11 7.82
N ARG A 87 11.65 10.18 8.27
CA ARG A 87 12.13 11.04 9.35
C ARG A 87 12.31 10.26 10.64
N ARG A 88 11.36 9.40 11.01
CA ARG A 88 11.45 8.55 12.21
C ARG A 88 12.63 7.58 12.12
N ILE A 89 12.82 6.94 10.97
CA ILE A 89 13.94 6.02 10.75
C ILE A 89 15.27 6.78 10.81
N LYS A 90 15.38 7.92 10.13
CA LYS A 90 16.58 8.77 10.14
C LYS A 90 16.97 9.18 11.56
N VAL A 91 16.02 9.65 12.37
CA VAL A 91 16.28 10.03 13.77
C VAL A 91 16.76 8.84 14.59
N GLN A 92 16.11 7.69 14.50
CA GLN A 92 16.52 6.48 15.23
C GLN A 92 17.91 5.99 14.81
N GLN A 93 18.20 6.00 13.51
CA GLN A 93 19.50 5.61 12.99
C GLN A 93 20.60 6.55 13.48
N THR A 94 20.40 7.87 13.35
CA THR A 94 21.36 8.86 13.83
C THR A 94 21.60 8.76 15.33
N GLN A 95 20.54 8.58 16.14
CA GLN A 95 20.68 8.38 17.58
C GLN A 95 21.49 7.11 17.92
N THR A 96 21.23 6.01 17.21
CA THR A 96 21.94 4.74 17.41
C THR A 96 23.43 4.88 17.07
N VAL A 97 23.75 5.51 15.94
CA VAL A 97 25.13 5.76 15.52
C VAL A 97 25.86 6.62 16.55
N GLN A 98 25.27 7.73 16.98
CA GLN A 98 25.88 8.60 18.00
C GLN A 98 26.12 7.86 19.33
N LYS A 99 25.13 7.09 19.79
CA LYS A 99 25.24 6.32 21.04
C LYS A 99 26.36 5.28 20.98
N ASN A 100 26.48 4.56 19.86
CA ASN A 100 27.53 3.57 19.66
C ASN A 100 28.91 4.23 19.62
N GLN A 101 29.05 5.34 18.89
CA GLN A 101 30.31 6.09 18.84
C GLN A 101 30.77 6.52 20.24
N GLN A 102 29.86 7.11 21.03
CA GLN A 102 30.16 7.52 22.40
C GLN A 102 30.58 6.34 23.29
N THR A 103 29.92 5.20 23.16
CA THR A 103 30.20 4.00 23.97
C THR A 103 31.60 3.46 23.68
N ILE A 104 31.97 3.42 22.40
CA ILE A 104 33.30 2.97 21.96
C ILE A 104 34.39 3.90 22.50
N GLU A 105 34.20 5.22 22.39
CA GLU A 105 35.18 6.19 22.88
C GLU A 105 35.35 6.13 24.40
N LYS A 106 34.24 6.05 25.15
CA LYS A 106 34.28 5.86 26.61
C LYS A 106 35.07 4.61 27.00
N THR A 107 34.82 3.49 26.31
CA THR A 107 35.50 2.22 26.58
C THR A 107 37.00 2.31 26.27
N ARG A 108 37.37 2.91 25.13
CA ARG A 108 38.79 3.13 24.78
C ARG A 108 39.49 3.98 25.83
N ASN A 109 38.88 5.08 26.26
CA ASN A 109 39.46 5.96 27.28
C ASN A 109 39.63 5.25 28.62
N LEU A 110 38.66 4.41 29.03
CA LEU A 110 38.78 3.63 30.24
C LEU A 110 39.95 2.64 30.17
N VAL A 111 40.10 1.93 29.04
CA VAL A 111 41.18 0.97 28.84
C VAL A 111 42.56 1.65 28.87
N THR A 112 42.72 2.77 28.15
CA THR A 112 43.99 3.49 28.11
C THR A 112 44.36 4.07 29.48
N LYS A 113 43.41 4.64 30.21
CA LYS A 113 43.63 5.14 31.57
C LYS A 113 43.96 4.03 32.57
N LYS A 114 43.33 2.86 32.46
CA LYS A 114 43.64 1.71 33.35
C LYS A 114 44.99 1.07 33.01
N GLY A 115 45.37 1.01 31.74
CA GLY A 115 46.65 0.48 31.30
C GLY A 115 47.85 1.32 31.74
N GLN A 116 47.68 2.64 31.82
CA GLN A 116 48.73 3.57 32.31
C GLN A 116 49.06 3.36 33.80
N LYS A 117 48.11 2.95 34.63
CA LYS A 117 48.31 2.75 36.08
C LYS A 117 49.05 1.43 36.43
N LYS A 118 49.28 0.55 35.45
CA LYS A 118 49.98 -0.73 35.62
C LYS A 118 51.45 -0.70 35.14
N LYS A 119 51.92 0.43 34.63
CA LYS A 119 53.35 0.68 34.37
C LYS A 119 53.89 1.53 35.51
#